data_AF-A0A973ABG8-F1
#
_entry.id   AF-A0A973ABG8-F1
#
_cell.length_a   1.000
_cell.length_b   1.000
_cell.length_c   1.000
_cell.angle_alpha   90.00
_cell.angle_beta   90.00
_cell.angle_gamma   90.00
#
_symmetry.space_group_name_H-M   'P 1'
#
loop_
_entity.id
_entity.type
_entity.pdbx_description
1 polymer ?
#
loop_
_entity_poly.entity_id
_entity_poly.type
_entity_poly.pdbx_seq_one_letter_code
_entity_poly.pdbx_strand_id
1 'polypeptide(L)' 'KTPYKQGYKFYSTYVLPLIGKLFSKDKSAYKYLSDSAATFPYGKAFNNILQKNGFIAIENKPQTFGVASIYIAKK' A
#
# COMPACT_ATOMS: atom_id res chain seq x y z
N LYS A 1 20.66 -24.93 28.15
CA LYS A 1 20.40 -23.48 28.33
C LYS A 1 20.40 -22.82 26.97
N THR A 2 19.22 -22.53 26.42
CA THR A 2 19.06 -21.54 25.36
C THR A 2 17.73 -20.83 25.64
N PRO A 3 17.68 -19.49 25.75
CA PRO A 3 16.48 -18.76 26.15
C PRO A 3 15.39 -18.69 25.05
N TYR A 4 15.46 -19.52 24.00
CA TYR A 4 14.51 -19.50 22.87
C TYR A 4 13.07 -19.80 23.28
N LYS A 5 12.85 -20.72 24.23
CA LYS A 5 11.49 -21.06 24.69
C LYS A 5 10.80 -19.91 25.41
N GLN A 6 11.57 -19.06 26.10
CA GLN A 6 11.05 -17.88 26.78
C GLN A 6 10.77 -16.75 25.79
N GLY A 7 11.65 -16.53 24.81
CA GLY A 7 11.43 -15.57 23.73
C GLY A 7 10.25 -15.93 22.80
N TYR A 8 10.12 -17.20 22.44
CA TYR A 8 8.97 -17.69 21.65
C TYR A 8 7.65 -17.55 22.42
N LYS A 9 7.64 -17.90 23.71
CA LYS A 9 6.45 -17.73 24.57
C LYS A 9 6.08 -16.25 24.72
N PHE A 10 7.06 -15.36 24.85
CA PHE A 10 6.84 -13.92 24.85
C PHE A 10 6.25 -13.41 23.52
N TYR A 11 6.83 -13.82 22.39
CA TYR A 11 6.33 -13.50 21.04
C TYR A 11 4.89 -14.00 20.82
N SER A 12 4.61 -15.26 21.15
CA SER A 12 3.30 -15.87 20.92
C SER A 12 2.20 -15.35 21.86
N THR A 13 2.55 -15.04 23.11
CA THR A 13 1.55 -14.64 24.13
C THR A 13 1.31 -13.13 24.15
N TYR A 14 2.27 -12.32 23.71
CA TYR A 14 2.16 -10.87 23.77
C TYR A 14 2.27 -10.20 22.38
N VAL A 15 3.26 -10.53 21.55
CA VAL A 15 3.47 -9.86 20.25
C VAL A 15 2.40 -10.25 19.22
N LEU A 16 2.10 -11.54 19.11
CA LEU A 16 1.12 -12.07 18.15
C LEU A 16 -0.33 -11.58 18.43
N PRO A 17 -0.83 -11.52 19.68
CA PRO A 17 -2.14 -10.94 19.97
C PRO A 17 -2.19 -9.41 19.80
N LEU A 18 -1.06 -8.72 20.03
CA LEU A 18 -0.94 -7.28 19.78
C LEU A 18 -1.03 -6.94 18.28
N ILE A 19 -0.34 -7.68 17.41
CA ILE A 19 -0.48 -7.62 15.94
C ILE A 19 -1.91 -7.99 15.53
N GLY A 20 -2.43 -9.09 16.06
CA GLY A 20 -3.81 -9.51 15.85
C GLY A 20 -4.82 -8.41 16.21
N LYS A 21 -4.59 -7.62 17.27
CA LYS A 21 -5.44 -6.51 17.69
C LYS A 21 -5.24 -5.24 16.85
N LEU A 22 -4.01 -4.94 16.43
CA LEU A 22 -3.68 -3.78 15.58
C LEU A 22 -4.21 -3.92 14.14
N PHE A 23 -4.13 -5.11 13.54
CA PHE A 23 -4.74 -5.40 12.23
C PHE A 23 -6.26 -5.66 12.31
N SER A 24 -6.81 -5.86 13.52
CA SER A 24 -8.22 -6.25 13.70
C SER A 24 -9.23 -5.10 13.73
N LYS A 25 -8.84 -3.84 13.98
CA LYS A 25 -9.82 -2.85 14.50
C LYS A 25 -10.08 -1.56 13.71
N ASP A 26 -9.30 -1.18 12.71
CA ASP A 26 -9.68 -0.04 11.84
C ASP A 26 -10.13 -0.53 10.46
N LYS A 27 -11.26 -1.26 10.47
CA LYS A 27 -11.89 -1.75 9.24
C LYS A 27 -12.17 -0.62 8.25
N SER A 28 -12.48 0.57 8.75
CA SER A 28 -12.72 1.75 7.94
C SER A 28 -11.48 2.22 7.18
N ALA A 29 -10.31 2.27 7.82
CA ALA A 29 -9.08 2.70 7.17
C ALA A 29 -8.60 1.70 6.11
N TYR A 30 -8.67 0.39 6.40
CA TYR A 30 -8.35 -0.64 5.41
C TYR A 30 -9.37 -0.66 4.26
N LYS A 31 -10.64 -0.45 4.57
CA LYS A 31 -11.68 -0.28 3.56
C LYS A 31 -11.39 0.93 2.69
N TYR A 32 -11.11 2.09 3.28
CA TYR A 32 -10.76 3.29 2.55
C TYR A 32 -9.50 3.09 1.69
N LEU A 33 -8.45 2.46 2.22
CA LEU A 33 -7.23 2.15 1.47
C LEU A 33 -7.54 1.25 0.26
N SER A 34 -8.34 0.20 0.46
CA SER A 34 -8.73 -0.72 -0.61
C SER A 34 -9.64 -0.04 -1.64
N ASP A 35 -10.66 0.70 -1.18
CA ASP A 35 -11.64 1.36 -2.03
C ASP A 35 -10.98 2.49 -2.84
N SER A 36 -10.09 3.28 -2.21
CA SER A 36 -9.34 4.33 -2.90
C SER A 36 -8.36 3.75 -3.91
N ALA A 37 -7.64 2.67 -3.58
CA ALA A 37 -6.75 2.00 -4.53
C ALA A 37 -7.53 1.44 -5.74
N ALA A 38 -8.73 0.89 -5.53
CA ALA A 38 -9.57 0.35 -6.60
C ALA A 38 -10.18 1.43 -7.51
N THR A 39 -10.46 2.61 -6.95
CA THR A 39 -11.08 3.71 -7.69
C THR A 39 -10.07 4.68 -8.30
N PHE A 40 -8.81 4.65 -7.86
CA PHE A 40 -7.77 5.53 -8.37
C PHE A 40 -7.50 5.24 -9.86
N PRO A 41 -7.53 6.25 -10.74
CA PRO A 41 -7.20 6.07 -12.15
C PRO A 41 -5.74 5.67 -12.29
N TYR A 42 -5.45 4.65 -13.10
CA TYR A 42 -4.09 4.16 -13.33
C TYR A 42 -3.77 4.00 -14.82
N GLY A 43 -2.51 3.77 -15.14
CA GLY A 43 -2.01 3.64 -16.50
C GLY A 43 -2.32 4.86 -17.35
N LYS A 44 -2.90 4.61 -18.53
CA LYS A 44 -3.25 5.67 -19.48
C LYS A 44 -4.32 6.62 -18.96
N ALA A 45 -5.23 6.15 -18.11
CA ALA A 45 -6.29 7.00 -17.55
C ALA A 45 -5.70 8.13 -16.70
N PHE A 46 -4.71 7.83 -15.86
CA PHE A 46 -4.02 8.85 -15.08
C PHE A 46 -3.14 9.75 -15.94
N ASN A 47 -2.47 9.20 -16.96
CA ASN A 47 -1.71 10.01 -17.92
C ASN A 47 -2.59 11.06 -18.59
N ASN A 48 -3.83 10.68 -18.98
CA ASN A 48 -4.78 11.63 -19.59
C ASN A 48 -5.18 12.73 -18.60
N ILE A 49 -5.33 12.42 -17.31
CA ILE A 49 -5.60 13.43 -16.27
C ILE A 49 -4.42 14.39 -16.15
N LEU A 50 -3.19 13.89 -16.09
CA LEU A 50 -1.98 14.72 -16.04
C LEU A 50 -1.90 15.64 -17.26
N GLN A 51 -2.16 15.12 -18.46
CA GLN A 51 -2.14 15.89 -19.70
C GLN A 51 -3.19 17.00 -19.69
N LYS A 52 -4.43 16.70 -19.26
CA LYS A 52 -5.51 17.70 -19.13
C LYS A 52 -5.17 18.81 -18.14
N ASN A 53 -4.31 18.54 -17.16
CA ASN A 53 -3.82 19.52 -16.19
C ASN A 53 -2.57 20.27 -16.66
N GLY A 54 -2.20 20.14 -17.94
CA GLY A 54 -1.10 20.89 -18.56
C GLY A 54 0.28 20.26 -18.36
N PHE A 55 0.38 19.05 -17.80
CA PHE A 55 1.65 18.34 -17.74
C PHE A 55 2.02 17.75 -19.11
N ILE A 56 3.31 17.74 -19.40
CA ILE A 56 3.93 17.24 -20.63
C ILE A 56 4.97 16.17 -20.32
N ALA A 57 5.47 15.49 -21.36
CA ALA A 57 6.48 14.42 -21.25
C ALA A 57 6.09 13.36 -20.19
N ILE A 58 4.84 12.88 -20.26
CA ILE A 58 4.25 11.96 -19.28
C ILE A 58 4.70 10.54 -19.57
N GLU A 59 5.31 9.89 -18.58
CA GLU A 59 5.75 8.50 -18.61
C GLU A 59 5.17 7.77 -17.39
N ASN A 60 4.69 6.54 -17.59
CA ASN A 60 4.29 5.65 -16.50
C ASN A 60 5.19 4.41 -16.47
N LYS A 61 5.66 4.04 -15.27
CA LYS A 61 6.54 2.89 -15.03
C LYS A 61 5.88 1.93 -14.05
N PRO A 62 5.15 0.91 -14.54
CA PRO A 62 4.52 -0.07 -13.67
C PRO A 62 5.58 -0.85 -12.89
N GLN A 63 5.33 -1.05 -11.60
CA GLN A 63 6.15 -1.80 -10.66
C GLN A 63 5.36 -3.03 -10.19
N THR A 64 6.06 -4.14 -9.93
CA THR A 64 5.44 -5.37 -9.42
C THR A 64 4.20 -5.76 -10.23
N PHE A 65 4.36 -5.86 -11.56
CA PHE A 65 3.26 -6.19 -12.49
C PHE A 65 2.07 -5.21 -12.48
N GLY A 66 2.27 -3.97 -12.05
CA GLY A 66 1.24 -2.93 -12.04
C GLY A 66 0.51 -2.76 -10.72
N VAL A 67 0.93 -3.44 -9.64
CA VAL A 67 0.43 -3.18 -8.27
C VAL A 67 0.68 -1.72 -7.87
N ALA A 68 1.80 -1.16 -8.31
CA ALA A 68 2.10 0.26 -8.18
C ALA A 68 2.63 0.79 -9.52
N SER A 69 2.59 2.10 -9.72
CA SER A 69 3.17 2.76 -10.90
C SER A 69 3.83 4.06 -10.50
N ILE A 70 5.04 4.28 -11.02
CA ILE A 70 5.74 5.56 -10.89
C ILE A 70 5.36 6.40 -12.11
N TYR A 71 4.80 7.59 -11.87
CA TYR A 71 4.47 8.55 -12.93
C TYR A 71 5.49 9.68 -12.92
N ILE A 72 6.04 9.99 -14.10
CA ILE A 72 7.01 11.06 -14.31
C ILE A 72 6.38 12.02 -15.32
N ALA A 73 6.35 13.31 -14.99
CA ALA A 73 5.84 14.34 -15.88
C ALA A 73 6.55 15.68 -15.62
N LYS A 74 6.53 16.57 -16.61
CA LYS A 74 7.06 17.95 -16.51
C LYS A 74 5.92 18.94 -16.67
N LYS A 75 6.03 20.11 -16.06
CA LYS A 75 5.08 21.21 -16.22
C LYS A 75 5.64 22.24 -17.19
#